data_AF-A0A0K2Y7A5-F1
#
_entry.id   AF-A0A0K2Y7A5-F1
#
_cell.length_a   1.000
_cell.length_b   1.000
_cell.length_c   1.000
_cell.angle_alpha   90.00
_cell.angle_beta   90.00
_cell.angle_gamma   90.00
#
_symmetry.space_group_name_H-M   'P 1'
#
loop_
_entity.id
_entity.type
_entity.pdbx_description
1 polymer ?
#
loop_
_entity_poly.entity_id
_entity_poly.type
_entity_poly.pdbx_seq_one_letter_code
_entity_poly.pdbx_strand_id
1 'polypeptide(L)'
;MQTTSDPKKVLDILQSYTINNALSLQATGLLFYIANIDKRYQDLTGALCAQFEITARTLWKYINELRRHNILNIQPLRDTRGKITGSYLVRIKTPDGGNLHECAFFNPARRDHRS
;
A
#
# COMPACT_ATOMS: atom_id res chain seq x y z
N MET A 1 1.71 11.08 -16.43
CA MET A 1 3.13 10.90 -16.08
C MET A 1 3.29 9.51 -15.53
N GLN A 2 3.81 8.58 -16.34
CA GLN A 2 4.23 7.27 -15.86
C GLN A 2 5.61 7.48 -15.24
N THR A 3 5.70 7.49 -13.93
CA THR A 3 6.98 7.27 -13.25
C THR A 3 7.26 5.78 -13.36
N THR A 4 7.82 5.36 -14.49
CA THR A 4 8.54 4.09 -14.58
C THR A 4 9.78 4.24 -13.71
N SER A 5 9.60 4.10 -12.40
CA SER A 5 10.70 4.02 -11.44
C SER A 5 11.55 2.84 -11.86
N ASP A 6 12.81 3.11 -12.23
CA ASP A 6 13.81 2.10 -12.55
C ASP A 6 13.71 0.95 -11.53
N PRO A 7 13.36 -0.28 -11.95
CA PRO A 7 13.07 -1.38 -11.04
C PRO A 7 14.25 -1.69 -10.13
N LYS A 8 15.48 -1.38 -10.57
CA LYS A 8 16.68 -1.50 -9.74
C LYS A 8 16.70 -0.48 -8.61
N LYS A 9 16.35 0.78 -8.88
CA LYS A 9 16.25 1.82 -7.84
C LYS A 9 15.15 1.53 -6.83
N VAL A 10 14.02 0.99 -7.29
CA VAL A 10 12.94 0.54 -6.39
C VAL A 10 13.47 -0.56 -5.49
N LEU A 11 14.14 -1.57 -6.04
CA LEU A 11 14.70 -2.67 -5.26
C LEU A 11 15.73 -2.19 -4.23
N ASP A 12 16.66 -1.31 -4.61
CA ASP A 12 17.69 -0.76 -3.71
C ASP A 12 17.06 0.00 -2.53
N ILE A 13 16.04 0.84 -2.81
CA ILE A 13 15.30 1.57 -1.78
C ILE A 13 14.57 0.59 -0.85
N LEU A 14 13.90 -0.42 -1.41
CA LEU A 14 13.19 -1.43 -0.63
C LEU A 14 14.13 -2.27 0.24
N GLN A 15 15.30 -2.66 -0.27
CA GLN A 15 16.33 -3.36 0.52
C GLN A 15 16.83 -2.49 1.67
N SER A 16 17.08 -1.19 1.41
CA SER A 16 17.46 -0.25 2.45
C SER A 16 16.39 -0.15 3.54
N TYR A 17 15.10 -0.19 3.18
CA TYR A 17 14.01 -0.17 4.13
C TYR A 17 13.98 -1.39 5.03
N THR A 18 14.10 -2.58 4.45
CA THR A 18 14.08 -3.84 5.18
C THR A 18 15.22 -3.91 6.19
N ILE A 19 16.44 -3.55 5.77
CA ILE A 19 17.63 -3.62 6.63
C ILE A 19 17.55 -2.57 7.73
N ASN A 20 17.26 -1.31 7.39
CA ASN A 20 17.32 -0.20 8.35
C ASN A 20 16.16 -0.21 9.37
N ASN A 21 15.04 -0.85 9.04
CA ASN A 21 13.85 -0.87 9.91
C ASN A 21 13.57 -2.23 10.53
N ALA A 22 14.45 -3.22 10.31
CA ALA A 22 14.27 -4.60 10.76
C ALA A 22 12.87 -5.15 10.41
N LEU A 23 12.42 -4.87 9.19
CA LEU A 23 11.11 -5.35 8.72
C LEU A 23 11.10 -6.87 8.66
N SER A 24 9.96 -7.45 8.99
CA SER A 24 9.68 -8.85 8.74
C SER A 24 9.78 -9.16 7.24
N LEU A 25 10.15 -10.39 6.92
CA LEU A 25 10.21 -10.87 5.54
C LEU A 25 8.85 -10.71 4.84
N GLN A 26 7.76 -10.93 5.59
CA GLN A 26 6.40 -10.80 5.07
C GLN A 26 6.01 -9.34 4.80
N ALA A 27 6.36 -8.41 5.69
CA ALA A 27 6.16 -6.98 5.42
C ALA A 27 7.00 -6.49 4.24
N THR A 28 8.22 -7.02 4.08
CA THR A 28 9.10 -6.75 2.93
C THR A 28 8.48 -7.24 1.62
N GLY A 29 8.01 -8.50 1.59
CA GLY A 29 7.33 -9.05 0.40
C GLY A 29 6.07 -8.26 0.03
N LEU A 30 5.28 -7.87 1.04
CA LEU A 30 4.11 -7.03 0.86
C LEU A 30 4.48 -5.66 0.26
N LEU A 31 5.51 -5.01 0.79
CA LEU A 31 5.99 -3.72 0.32
C LEU A 31 6.47 -3.80 -1.14
N PHE A 32 7.25 -4.82 -1.48
CA PHE A 32 7.70 -5.07 -2.85
C PHE A 32 6.53 -5.28 -3.81
N TYR A 33 5.53 -6.08 -3.40
CA TYR A 33 4.35 -6.29 -4.23
C TYR A 33 3.59 -4.99 -4.47
N ILE A 34 3.30 -4.21 -3.42
CA ILE A 34 2.60 -2.92 -3.55
C ILE A 34 3.36 -1.95 -4.46
N ALA A 35 4.70 -1.90 -4.39
CA ALA A 35 5.52 -1.03 -5.22
C ALA A 35 5.46 -1.34 -6.73
N ASN A 36 5.05 -2.57 -7.09
CA ASN A 36 4.97 -3.04 -8.47
C ASN A 36 3.52 -3.18 -8.97
N ILE A 37 2.53 -2.73 -8.19
CA ILE A 37 1.13 -2.70 -8.63
C ILE A 37 0.93 -1.50 -9.58
N ASP A 38 0.80 -1.77 -10.87
CA ASP A 38 0.38 -0.77 -11.87
C ASP A 38 -1.14 -0.67 -12.05
N LYS A 39 -1.90 -1.63 -11.49
CA LYS A 39 -3.34 -1.74 -11.69
C LYS A 39 -4.14 -1.06 -10.57
N ARG A 40 -5.27 -0.46 -10.94
CA ARG A 40 -6.33 -0.08 -9.98
C ARG A 40 -7.04 -1.36 -9.51
N TYR A 41 -6.86 -1.77 -8.25
CA TYR A 41 -7.62 -2.89 -7.70
C TYR A 41 -8.96 -2.43 -7.12
N GLN A 42 -10.00 -3.22 -7.40
CA GLN A 42 -11.34 -3.01 -6.86
C GLN A 42 -11.50 -3.46 -5.42
N ASP A 43 -10.66 -4.40 -4.94
CA ASP A 43 -10.56 -4.82 -3.54
C ASP A 43 -9.10 -5.20 -3.22
N LEU A 44 -8.35 -4.22 -2.71
CA LEU A 44 -6.93 -4.42 -2.37
C LEU A 44 -6.75 -5.46 -1.26
N THR A 45 -7.60 -5.45 -0.25
CA THR A 45 -7.47 -6.35 0.90
C THR A 45 -7.70 -7.79 0.45
N GLY A 46 -8.77 -8.06 -0.30
CA GLY A 46 -9.02 -9.39 -0.86
C GLY A 46 -7.91 -9.87 -1.78
N ALA A 47 -7.44 -9.00 -2.68
CA ALA A 47 -6.35 -9.33 -3.61
C ALA A 47 -5.04 -9.68 -2.89
N LEU A 48 -4.65 -8.89 -1.88
CA LEU A 48 -3.45 -9.15 -1.10
C LEU A 48 -3.58 -10.41 -0.23
N CYS A 49 -4.74 -10.63 0.39
CA CYS A 49 -4.99 -11.85 1.15
C CYS A 49 -4.87 -13.09 0.26
N ALA A 50 -5.44 -13.06 -0.95
CA ALA A 50 -5.36 -14.16 -1.90
C ALA A 50 -3.92 -14.36 -2.43
N GLN A 51 -3.23 -13.29 -2.79
CA GLN A 51 -1.88 -13.34 -3.34
C GLN A 51 -0.85 -13.93 -2.35
N PHE A 52 -1.00 -13.62 -1.07
CA PHE A 52 -0.08 -14.05 -0.02
C PHE A 52 -0.61 -15.25 0.78
N GLU A 53 -1.79 -15.76 0.44
CA GLU A 53 -2.47 -16.86 1.15
C GLU A 53 -2.59 -16.61 2.66
N ILE A 54 -2.96 -15.38 3.03
CA ILE A 54 -3.07 -14.94 4.43
C ILE A 54 -4.46 -14.40 4.76
N THR A 55 -4.79 -14.41 6.06
CA THR A 55 -6.00 -13.75 6.56
C THR A 55 -5.89 -12.23 6.52
N ALA A 56 -7.03 -11.53 6.48
CA ALA A 56 -7.07 -10.08 6.59
C ALA A 56 -6.41 -9.56 7.88
N ARG A 57 -6.56 -10.29 9.01
CA ARG A 57 -5.91 -9.94 10.27
C ARG A 57 -4.38 -9.96 10.13
N THR A 58 -3.84 -11.02 9.51
CA THR A 58 -2.41 -11.16 9.26
C THR A 58 -1.90 -10.10 8.29
N LEU A 59 -2.64 -9.81 7.22
CA LEU A 59 -2.33 -8.74 6.29
C LEU A 59 -2.22 -7.38 7.01
N TRP A 60 -3.20 -7.04 7.84
CA TRP A 60 -3.19 -5.78 8.60
C TRP A 60 -2.05 -5.70 9.62
N LYS A 61 -1.55 -6.83 10.14
CA LYS A 61 -0.33 -6.85 10.95
C LYS A 61 0.85 -6.31 10.15
N TYR A 62 1.07 -6.81 8.93
CA TYR A 62 2.17 -6.39 8.06
C TYR A 62 1.99 -4.95 7.57
N ILE A 63 0.78 -4.54 7.21
CA ILE A 63 0.47 -3.14 6.87
C ILE A 63 0.81 -2.21 8.04
N ASN A 64 0.42 -2.57 9.26
CA ASN A 64 0.68 -1.75 10.44
C ASN A 64 2.17 -1.67 10.77
N GLU A 65 2.93 -2.72 10.52
CA GLU A 65 4.39 -2.69 10.61
C GLU A 65 4.98 -1.64 9.67
N LEU A 66 4.64 -1.69 8.37
CA LEU A 66 5.09 -0.71 7.38
C LEU A 66 4.68 0.73 7.74
N ARG A 67 3.49 0.91 8.33
CA ARG A 67 3.01 2.22 8.79
C ARG A 67 3.78 2.76 10.00
N ARG A 68 4.13 1.90 10.96
CA ARG A 68 4.91 2.30 12.16
C ARG A 68 6.28 2.83 11.77
N HIS A 69 6.86 2.31 10.70
CA HIS A 69 8.12 2.79 10.13
C HIS A 69 7.96 3.97 9.16
N ASN A 70 6.75 4.54 9.04
CA ASN A 70 6.42 5.64 8.13
C ASN A 70 6.75 5.32 6.64
N ILE A 71 6.80 4.04 6.27
CA ILE A 71 7.08 3.59 4.90
C ILE A 71 5.79 3.60 4.08
N LEU A 72 4.69 3.13 4.67
CA LEU A 72 3.39 3.03 4.00
C LEU A 72 2.40 4.04 4.58
N ASN A 73 1.72 4.78 3.69
CA ASN A 73 0.59 5.62 4.05
C ASN A 73 -0.65 5.19 3.26
N ILE A 74 -1.77 5.02 3.96
CA ILE A 74 -3.06 4.66 3.37
C ILE A 74 -4.07 5.71 3.81
N GLN A 75 -4.61 6.47 2.88
CA GLN A 75 -5.59 7.53 3.16
C GLN A 75 -6.87 7.33 2.36
N PRO A 76 -8.06 7.58 2.94
CA PRO A 76 -9.30 7.57 2.17
C PRO A 76 -9.28 8.73 1.17
N LEU A 77 -9.69 8.45 -0.06
CA LEU A 77 -9.95 9.47 -1.07
C LEU A 77 -11.31 10.12 -0.80
N ARG A 78 -11.35 11.43 -1.00
CA ARG A 78 -12.55 12.27 -0.87
C ARG A 78 -12.91 12.84 -2.22
N ASP A 79 -14.20 12.96 -2.50
CA ASP A 79 -14.68 13.69 -3.67
C ASP A 79 -14.48 15.21 -3.49
N THR A 80 -14.81 15.98 -4.52
CA THR A 80 -14.72 17.46 -4.51
C THR A 80 -15.63 18.11 -3.47
N ARG A 81 -16.58 17.36 -2.90
CA ARG A 81 -17.48 17.80 -1.82
C ARG A 81 -17.01 17.33 -0.44
N GLY A 82 -15.83 16.70 -0.36
CA GLY A 82 -15.21 16.22 0.88
C GLY A 82 -15.73 14.86 1.38
N LYS A 83 -16.62 14.18 0.65
CA LYS A 83 -17.20 12.88 1.02
C LYS A 83 -16.25 11.74 0.66
N ILE A 84 -16.10 10.78 1.58
CA ILE A 84 -15.28 9.58 1.35
C ILE A 84 -15.90 8.76 0.21
N THR A 85 -15.09 8.43 -0.81
CA THR A 85 -15.56 7.79 -2.06
C THR A 85 -15.57 6.26 -2.00
N GLY A 86 -15.18 5.68 -0.87
CA GLY A 86 -14.87 4.24 -0.76
C GLY A 86 -13.55 3.86 -1.44
N SER A 87 -12.83 4.82 -2.02
CA SER A 87 -11.48 4.62 -2.54
C SER A 87 -10.43 5.05 -1.51
N TYR A 88 -9.24 4.46 -1.61
CA TYR A 88 -8.08 4.72 -0.79
C TYR A 88 -6.88 4.98 -1.67
N LEU A 89 -6.06 5.92 -1.25
CA LEU A 89 -4.76 6.18 -1.84
C LEU A 89 -3.70 5.52 -0.97
N VAL A 90 -2.89 4.69 -1.60
CA VAL A 90 -1.73 4.06 -0.98
C VAL A 90 -0.50 4.73 -1.52
N ARG A 91 0.39 5.12 -0.61
CA ARG A 91 1.69 5.72 -0.92
C ARG A 91 2.78 4.97 -0.21
N ILE A 92 3.82 4.61 -0.95
CA ILE A 92 5.11 4.22 -0.39
C ILE A 92 5.95 5.49 -0.34
N LYS A 93 6.36 5.89 0.86
CA LYS A 93 7.21 7.05 1.07
C LYS A 93 8.67 6.69 0.85
N THR A 94 9.48 7.69 0.51
CA THR A 94 10.95 7.63 0.55
C THR A 94 11.45 8.17 1.91
N PRO A 95 12.71 7.89 2.33
CA PRO A 95 13.19 8.25 3.67
C PRO A 95 13.27 9.77 3.90
N ASP A 96 13.46 10.52 2.82
CA ASP A 96 13.44 11.99 2.76
C ASP A 96 12.03 12.59 2.73
N GLY A 97 10.98 11.76 2.82
CA GLY A 97 9.59 12.19 2.87
C GLY A 97 8.90 12.36 1.51
N GLY A 98 9.59 12.03 0.41
CA GLY A 98 8.99 11.92 -0.93
C GLY A 98 8.08 10.70 -1.10
N ASN A 99 7.59 10.48 -2.33
CA ASN A 99 6.77 9.33 -2.69
C ASN A 99 7.50 8.47 -3.74
N LEU A 100 7.76 7.21 -3.40
CA LEU A 100 8.34 6.21 -4.29
C LEU A 100 7.31 5.63 -5.26
N HIS A 101 6.11 5.39 -4.74
CA HIS A 101 5.01 4.79 -5.48
C HIS A 101 3.67 5.29 -4.91
N GLU A 102 2.72 5.57 -5.79
CA GLU A 102 1.37 5.97 -5.43
C GLU A 102 0.36 5.25 -6.31
N CYS A 103 -0.65 4.63 -5.67
CA CYS A 103 -1.73 3.97 -6.38
C CYS A 103 -3.06 4.10 -5.63
N ALA A 104 -4.14 4.15 -6.40
CA ALA A 104 -5.50 4.26 -5.88
C ALA A 104 -6.22 2.92 -5.95
N PHE A 105 -6.92 2.60 -4.88
CA PHE A 105 -7.66 1.36 -4.70
C PHE A 105 -9.09 1.63 -4.30
N PHE A 106 -10.02 0.81 -4.75
CA PHE A 106 -11.39 0.86 -4.29
C PHE A 106 -11.58 -0.18 -3.18
N ASN A 107 -12.45 0.10 -2.21
CA ASN A 107 -12.93 -0.87 -1.24
C ASN A 107 -14.46 -0.89 -1.32
N PRO A 108 -15.07 -1.97 -1.85
CA PRO A 108 -16.51 -2.05 -2.02
C PRO A 108 -17.24 -2.21 -0.67
N ALA A 109 -16.55 -2.68 0.38
CA ALA A 109 -17.16 -3.00 1.68
C ALA A 109 -17.63 -1.79 2.49
N ARG A 110 -17.41 -0.56 2.02
CA ARG A 110 -17.91 0.68 2.66
C ARG A 110 -19.09 1.33 1.94
N ARG A 111 -19.73 0.67 0.96
CA ARG A 111 -20.88 1.27 0.28
C ARG A 111 -22.21 1.18 1.02
N ASP A 112 -22.46 0.18 1.86
CA ASP A 112 -23.82 -0.01 2.41
C ASP A 112 -23.84 -0.28 3.91
N HIS A 113 -23.99 0.79 4.71
CA HIS A 113 -24.57 0.76 6.07
C HIS A 113 -25.37 2.05 6.34
N ARG A 114 -26.17 2.47 5.35
CA ARG A 114 -27.30 3.38 5.51
C ARG A 114 -28.36 3.00 4.48
N SER A 115 -29.15 1.97 4.83
CA SER A 115 -30.54 1.84 4.39
C SER A 115 -31.42 2.11 5.60
#